data_AF-A0A970KVU7-F1
#
_entry.id   AF-A0A970KVU7-F1
#
_cell.length_a   1.000
_cell.length_b   1.000
_cell.length_c   1.000
_cell.angle_alpha   90.00
_cell.angle_beta   90.00
_cell.angle_gamma   90.00
#
_symmetry.space_group_name_H-M   'P 1'
#
loop_
_entity.id
_entity.type
_entity.pdbx_description
1 polymer ?
#
loop_
_entity_poly.entity_id
_entity_poly.type
_entity_poly.pdbx_seq_one_letter_code
_entity_poly.pdbx_strand_id
1 'polypeptide(L)'
;LNESLLKVGAISWGPEAAAVVNEEHALLVPVIGSGQRVGSLLVLKSEGEYNDDDVIIGEFAGTVIGMVISHGLAEEEEDEEIEKRMARSAIKSLSHSEIVAMQYIFDELEGDEGLLVASRIADEAGITRSVIVNALRKLSSANVIESRSLGMKGTYLRILNRRLRAELERQRYPYPSGARMMKKQA
;
A
#
# COMPACT_ATOMS: atom_id res chain seq x y z
N LEU A 1 -5.98 16.31 30.14
CA LEU A 1 -5.41 16.69 28.83
C LEU A 1 -6.38 17.70 28.22
N ASN A 2 -6.08 18.99 28.36
CA ASN A 2 -7.01 20.08 28.04
C ASN A 2 -7.24 20.12 26.52
N GLU A 3 -8.50 20.02 26.09
CA GLU A 3 -8.94 20.03 24.68
C GLU A 3 -8.69 21.36 23.95
N SER A 4 -8.16 22.38 24.64
CA SER A 4 -7.95 23.73 24.13
C SER A 4 -6.61 23.96 23.42
N LEU A 5 -5.62 23.09 23.67
CA LEU A 5 -4.21 23.27 23.23
C LEU A 5 -3.93 22.73 21.81
N LEU A 6 -4.93 22.11 21.19
CA LEU A 6 -4.91 21.64 19.80
C LEU A 6 -6.05 22.28 19.00
N LYS A 7 -6.36 23.56 19.27
CA LYS A 7 -7.10 24.36 18.30
C LYS A 7 -6.28 24.34 17.01
N VAL A 8 -6.82 23.68 16.00
CA VAL A 8 -6.22 23.45 14.69
C VAL A 8 -5.53 24.74 14.20
N GLY A 9 -4.20 24.80 14.32
CA GLY A 9 -3.38 25.90 13.80
C GLY A 9 -2.80 26.92 14.80
N ALA A 10 -3.01 26.79 16.12
CA ALA A 10 -2.37 27.69 17.08
C ALA A 10 -0.94 27.25 17.46
N ILE A 11 0.00 28.20 17.46
CA ILE A 11 1.34 28.03 18.04
C ILE A 11 1.27 28.25 19.55
N SER A 12 2.01 27.44 20.30
CA SER A 12 2.11 27.55 21.76
C SER A 12 3.57 27.65 22.21
N TRP A 13 3.83 28.47 23.22
CA TRP A 13 5.18 28.66 23.79
C TRP A 13 5.13 29.01 25.29
N GLY A 14 6.28 29.07 25.94
CA GLY A 14 6.38 29.46 27.36
C GLY A 14 5.65 28.48 28.28
N PRO A 15 4.93 28.94 29.33
CA PRO A 15 4.25 28.06 30.29
C PRO A 15 3.28 27.07 29.65
N GLU A 16 2.66 27.45 28.52
CA GLU A 16 1.70 26.62 27.80
C GLU A 16 2.38 25.42 27.14
N ALA A 17 3.52 25.64 26.47
CA ALA A 17 4.31 24.59 25.86
C ALA A 17 5.03 23.73 26.92
N ALA A 18 5.57 24.37 27.97
CA ALA A 18 6.24 23.68 29.06
C ALA A 18 5.32 22.67 29.77
N ALA A 19 4.03 22.99 29.93
CA ALA A 19 3.05 22.07 30.49
C ALA A 19 2.79 20.84 29.61
N VAL A 20 3.07 20.90 28.30
CA VAL A 20 2.84 19.81 27.34
C VAL A 20 4.08 18.94 27.18
N VAL A 21 5.27 19.55 27.05
CA VAL A 21 6.52 18.83 26.74
C VAL A 21 7.52 18.75 27.89
N ASN A 22 7.19 19.35 29.05
CA ASN A 22 8.05 19.38 30.23
C ASN A 22 9.43 20.04 29.98
N GLU A 23 9.45 21.07 29.14
CA GLU A 23 10.62 21.85 28.77
C GLU A 23 10.32 23.35 28.90
N GLU A 24 11.12 24.09 29.66
CA GLU A 24 10.86 25.49 30.03
C GLU A 24 10.96 26.45 28.83
N HIS A 25 11.83 26.13 27.88
CA HIS A 25 12.11 26.93 26.70
C HIS A 25 11.67 26.21 25.43
N ALA A 26 10.36 25.93 25.33
CA ALA A 26 9.76 25.22 24.21
C ALA A 26 8.83 26.10 23.36
N LEU A 27 8.89 25.88 22.05
CA LEU A 27 7.96 26.39 21.05
C LEU A 27 7.36 25.21 20.29
N LEU A 28 6.03 25.15 20.29
CA LEU A 28 5.24 24.14 19.62
C LEU A 28 4.51 24.76 18.44
N VAL A 29 4.88 24.32 17.23
CA VAL A 29 4.28 24.79 15.99
C VAL A 29 3.47 23.66 15.35
N PRO A 30 2.17 23.83 15.06
CA PRO A 30 1.42 22.86 14.29
C PRO A 30 1.90 22.84 12.84
N VAL A 31 2.15 21.65 12.31
CA VAL A 31 2.52 21.48 10.90
C VAL A 31 1.24 21.13 10.14
N ILE A 32 0.81 22.04 9.27
CA ILE A 32 -0.40 21.89 8.46
C ILE A 32 0.01 21.78 7.00
N GLY A 33 -0.43 20.71 6.34
CA GLY A 33 -0.24 20.47 4.92
C GLY A 33 -1.56 20.07 4.26
N SER A 34 -1.84 20.59 3.07
CA SER A 34 -3.10 20.37 2.33
C SER A 34 -4.38 20.59 3.16
N GLY A 35 -4.35 21.53 4.10
CA GLY A 35 -5.49 21.84 4.99
C GLY A 35 -5.70 20.85 6.14
N GLN A 36 -4.80 19.90 6.35
CA GLN A 36 -4.83 18.94 7.45
C GLN A 36 -3.58 19.03 8.32
N ARG A 37 -3.72 18.72 9.61
CA ARG A 37 -2.57 18.66 10.52
C ARG A 37 -1.78 17.39 10.24
N VAL A 38 -0.59 17.55 9.68
CA VAL A 38 0.33 16.45 9.33
C VAL A 38 1.40 16.21 10.39
N GLY A 39 1.54 17.12 11.36
CA GLY A 39 2.49 16.93 12.45
C GLY A 39 2.57 18.12 13.42
N SER A 40 3.64 18.12 14.20
CA SER A 40 4.03 19.23 15.10
C SER A 40 5.54 19.40 15.03
N LEU A 41 6.00 20.64 14.94
CA LEU A 41 7.40 21.01 15.10
C LEU A 41 7.60 21.46 16.55
N LEU A 42 8.50 20.77 17.26
CA LEU A 42 8.98 21.16 18.57
C LEU A 42 10.34 21.82 18.40
N VAL A 43 10.45 23.08 18.83
CA VAL A 43 11.71 23.80 18.90
C VAL A 43 12.04 24.00 20.37
N LEU A 44 13.29 23.70 20.74
CA LEU A 44 13.81 23.90 22.09
C LEU A 44 14.95 24.90 22.04
N LYS A 45 14.95 25.86 22.97
CA LYS A 45 16.09 26.75 23.23
C LYS A 45 16.79 26.30 24.51
N SER A 46 18.12 26.48 24.58
CA SER A 46 18.87 26.18 25.79
C SER A 46 18.67 27.25 26.87
N GLU A 47 18.52 28.51 26.46
CA GLU A 47 18.30 29.66 27.34
C GLU A 47 17.51 30.74 26.59
N GLY A 48 16.79 31.58 27.33
CA GLY A 48 16.04 32.72 26.79
C GLY A 48 14.60 32.40 26.37
N GLU A 49 13.79 33.44 26.23
CA GLU A 49 12.39 33.31 25.82
C GLU A 49 12.25 33.42 24.29
N TYR A 50 11.17 32.86 23.77
CA TYR A 50 10.77 33.08 22.38
C TYR A 50 10.04 34.43 22.25
N ASN A 51 10.22 35.09 21.11
CA ASN A 51 9.57 36.36 20.76
C ASN A 51 8.80 36.28 19.43
N ASP A 52 8.07 37.33 19.07
CA ASP A 52 7.18 37.30 17.90
C ASP A 52 7.92 36.94 16.60
N ASP A 53 9.19 37.33 16.45
CA ASP A 53 10.00 36.95 15.29
C ASP A 53 10.26 35.43 15.25
N ASP A 54 10.51 34.81 16.41
CA ASP A 54 10.64 33.36 16.50
C ASP A 54 9.33 32.62 16.15
N VAL A 55 8.18 33.18 16.53
CA VAL A 55 6.86 32.63 16.15
C VAL A 55 6.70 32.66 14.65
N ILE A 56 6.96 33.82 14.02
CA ILE A 56 6.85 34.01 12.58
C ILE A 56 7.75 33.01 11.85
N ILE A 57 9.01 32.84 12.29
CA ILE A 57 9.92 31.83 11.73
C ILE A 57 9.35 30.43 11.92
N GLY A 58 8.79 30.14 13.10
CA GLY A 58 8.09 28.89 13.40
C GLY A 58 6.95 28.62 12.41
N GLU A 59 6.08 29.60 12.16
CA GLU A 59 4.96 29.49 11.21
C GLU A 59 5.43 29.21 9.79
N PHE A 60 6.46 29.95 9.33
CA PHE A 60 7.06 29.71 8.02
C PHE A 60 7.64 28.30 7.93
N ALA A 61 8.38 27.87 8.95
CA ALA A 61 8.95 26.52 9.01
C ALA A 61 7.84 25.45 9.01
N GLY A 62 6.81 25.61 9.84
CA GLY A 62 5.68 24.70 9.92
C GLY A 62 4.91 24.60 8.60
N THR A 63 4.77 25.71 7.88
CA THR A 63 4.11 25.74 6.56
C THR A 63 4.95 25.02 5.50
N VAL A 64 6.25 25.31 5.43
CA VAL A 64 7.17 24.67 4.45
C VAL A 64 7.27 23.17 4.71
N ILE A 65 7.44 22.77 5.98
CA ILE A 65 7.47 21.35 6.37
C ILE A 65 6.14 20.68 6.01
N GLY A 66 5.01 21.34 6.28
CA GLY A 66 3.69 20.82 5.94
C GLY A 66 3.51 20.60 4.45
N MET A 67 3.97 21.52 3.62
CA MET A 67 3.95 21.40 2.16
C MET A 67 4.78 20.19 1.69
N VAL A 68 5.99 20.01 2.21
CA VAL A 68 6.87 18.89 1.84
C VAL A 68 6.28 17.54 2.26
N ILE A 69 5.75 17.45 3.50
CA ILE A 69 5.11 16.22 3.98
C ILE A 69 3.88 15.89 3.13
N SER A 70 3.00 16.86 2.88
CA SER A 70 1.81 16.63 2.06
C SER A 70 2.13 16.25 0.63
N HIS A 71 3.20 16.80 0.05
CA HIS A 71 3.67 16.39 -1.26
C HIS A 71 4.08 14.92 -1.28
N GLY A 72 4.91 14.49 -0.31
CA GLY A 72 5.34 13.09 -0.24
C GLY A 72 4.19 12.12 -0.02
N LEU A 73 3.23 12.47 0.85
CA LEU A 73 2.02 11.66 1.06
C LEU A 73 1.16 11.57 -0.21
N ALA A 74 1.04 12.65 -0.97
CA ALA A 74 0.30 12.66 -2.22
C ALA A 74 0.98 11.78 -3.29
N GLU A 75 2.30 11.82 -3.41
CA GLU A 75 3.05 10.96 -4.33
C GLU A 75 2.87 9.46 -3.97
N GLU A 76 2.96 9.11 -2.68
CA GLU A 76 2.72 7.73 -2.24
C GLU A 76 1.29 7.27 -2.55
N GLU A 77 0.29 8.13 -2.31
CA GLU A 77 -1.12 7.83 -2.62
C GLU A 77 -1.33 7.66 -4.14
N GLU A 78 -0.75 8.54 -4.97
CA GLU A 78 -0.79 8.43 -6.42
C GLU A 78 -0.17 7.12 -6.91
N ASP A 79 0.99 6.72 -6.38
CA ASP A 79 1.64 5.45 -6.70
C ASP A 79 0.76 4.25 -6.33
N GLU A 80 0.14 4.26 -5.15
CA GLU A 80 -0.80 3.22 -4.73
C GLU A 80 -2.04 3.15 -5.63
N GLU A 81 -2.58 4.30 -6.04
CA GLU A 81 -3.71 4.38 -6.96
C GLU A 81 -3.37 3.84 -8.34
N ILE A 82 -2.17 4.16 -8.86
CA ILE A 82 -1.64 3.65 -10.12
C ILE A 82 -1.49 2.13 -10.03
N GLU A 83 -0.85 1.59 -8.98
CA GLU A 83 -0.72 0.15 -8.77
C GLU A 83 -2.09 -0.54 -8.79
N LYS A 84 -3.04 0.00 -8.02
CA LYS A 84 -4.40 -0.54 -7.93
C LYS A 84 -5.12 -0.50 -9.28
N ARG A 85 -4.97 0.59 -10.04
CA ARG A 85 -5.58 0.77 -11.37
C ARG A 85 -4.99 -0.23 -12.38
N MET A 86 -3.68 -0.43 -12.38
CA MET A 86 -3.02 -1.42 -13.24
C MET A 86 -3.49 -2.83 -12.93
N ALA A 87 -3.47 -3.23 -11.65
CA ALA A 87 -3.97 -4.54 -11.21
C ALA A 87 -5.43 -4.75 -11.64
N ARG A 88 -6.31 -3.78 -11.34
CA ARG A 88 -7.73 -3.85 -11.70
C ARG A 88 -7.94 -3.95 -13.21
N SER A 89 -7.21 -3.17 -14.00
CA SER A 89 -7.28 -3.22 -15.46
C SER A 89 -6.86 -4.59 -16.00
N ALA A 90 -5.75 -5.13 -15.47
CA ALA A 90 -5.26 -6.45 -15.84
C ALA A 90 -6.29 -7.54 -15.55
N ILE A 91 -6.89 -7.55 -14.35
CA ILE A 91 -7.95 -8.52 -14.00
C ILE A 91 -9.18 -8.36 -14.89
N LYS A 92 -9.62 -7.12 -15.19
CA LYS A 92 -10.76 -6.87 -16.09
C LYS A 92 -10.54 -7.37 -17.52
N SER A 93 -9.30 -7.55 -17.95
CA SER A 93 -8.99 -8.12 -19.27
C SER A 93 -9.15 -9.65 -19.33
N LEU A 94 -9.26 -10.30 -18.17
CA LEU A 94 -9.44 -11.74 -18.06
C LEU A 94 -10.92 -12.12 -18.23
N SER A 95 -11.14 -13.22 -18.94
CA SER A 95 -12.42 -13.93 -18.98
C SER A 95 -12.65 -14.71 -17.69
N HIS A 96 -13.89 -15.15 -17.46
CA HIS A 96 -14.26 -15.92 -16.28
C HIS A 96 -13.36 -17.16 -16.07
N SER A 97 -13.15 -17.98 -17.11
CA SER A 97 -12.27 -19.15 -17.02
C SER A 97 -10.81 -18.79 -16.76
N GLU A 98 -10.33 -17.65 -17.26
CA GLU A 98 -8.99 -17.15 -16.97
C GLU A 98 -8.84 -16.68 -15.52
N ILE A 99 -9.86 -16.00 -14.98
CA ILE A 99 -9.89 -15.59 -13.56
C ILE A 99 -9.83 -16.81 -12.64
N VAL A 100 -10.67 -17.83 -12.90
CA VAL A 100 -10.65 -19.08 -12.12
C VAL A 100 -9.27 -19.75 -12.22
N ALA A 101 -8.70 -19.84 -13.43
CA ALA A 101 -7.36 -20.39 -13.61
C ALA A 101 -6.29 -19.63 -12.80
N MET A 102 -6.35 -18.30 -12.76
CA MET A 102 -5.40 -17.49 -11.95
C MET A 102 -5.60 -17.68 -10.46
N GLN A 103 -6.83 -17.91 -9.99
CA GLN A 103 -7.08 -18.21 -8.58
C GLN A 103 -6.40 -19.50 -8.14
N TYR A 104 -6.50 -20.57 -8.94
CA TYR A 104 -5.75 -21.81 -8.68
C TYR A 104 -4.23 -21.59 -8.66
N ILE A 105 -3.70 -20.83 -9.63
CA ILE A 105 -2.26 -20.54 -9.67
C ILE A 105 -1.80 -19.76 -8.44
N PHE A 106 -2.57 -18.75 -8.04
CA PHE A 106 -2.18 -17.85 -6.95
C PHE A 106 -2.37 -18.49 -5.57
N ASP A 107 -3.29 -19.45 -5.43
CA ASP A 107 -3.45 -20.27 -4.23
C ASP A 107 -2.29 -21.26 -4.05
N GLU A 108 -1.72 -21.77 -5.15
CA GLU A 108 -0.57 -22.70 -5.14
C GLU A 108 0.78 -21.96 -5.01
N LEU A 109 0.83 -20.66 -5.36
CA LEU A 109 2.03 -19.85 -5.27
C LEU A 109 2.29 -19.41 -3.81
N GLU A 110 3.34 -19.97 -3.20
CA GLU A 110 3.81 -19.57 -1.86
C GLU A 110 4.53 -18.21 -1.93
N GLY A 111 3.89 -17.14 -1.46
CA GLY A 111 4.46 -15.78 -1.49
C GLY A 111 4.27 -15.08 -2.83
N ASP A 112 5.21 -14.22 -3.25
CA ASP A 112 5.09 -13.44 -4.48
C ASP A 112 5.87 -14.03 -5.67
N GLU A 113 6.59 -15.12 -5.48
CA GLU A 113 7.35 -15.77 -6.54
C GLU A 113 7.47 -17.28 -6.36
N GLY A 114 7.63 -18.01 -7.45
CA GLY A 114 7.72 -19.47 -7.40
C GLY A 114 7.68 -20.16 -8.74
N LEU A 115 7.93 -21.47 -8.71
CA LEU A 115 7.90 -22.35 -9.87
C LEU A 115 6.56 -23.07 -9.95
N LEU A 116 5.90 -22.97 -11.09
CA LEU A 116 4.57 -23.55 -11.31
C LEU A 116 4.60 -24.55 -12.46
N VAL A 117 3.92 -25.67 -12.27
CA VAL A 117 3.73 -26.67 -13.33
C VAL A 117 2.33 -26.52 -13.91
N ALA A 118 2.23 -25.77 -15.02
CA ALA A 118 0.95 -25.42 -15.64
C ALA A 118 0.09 -26.62 -16.04
N SER A 119 0.69 -27.78 -16.36
CA SER A 119 -0.08 -29.00 -16.65
C SER A 119 -0.81 -29.54 -15.43
N ARG A 120 -0.13 -29.59 -14.26
CA ARG A 120 -0.74 -30.04 -13.01
C ARG A 120 -1.92 -29.14 -12.62
N ILE A 121 -1.73 -27.83 -12.74
CA ILE A 121 -2.78 -26.84 -12.40
C ILE A 121 -3.96 -26.93 -13.37
N ALA A 122 -3.71 -27.14 -14.66
CA ALA A 122 -4.76 -27.36 -15.65
C ALA A 122 -5.63 -28.59 -15.31
N ASP A 123 -4.98 -29.70 -14.95
CA ASP A 123 -5.66 -30.95 -14.60
C ASP A 123 -6.48 -30.80 -13.30
N GLU A 124 -5.92 -30.16 -12.26
CA GLU A 124 -6.62 -29.90 -10.98
C GLU A 124 -7.80 -28.93 -11.13
N ALA A 125 -7.64 -27.89 -11.96
CA ALA A 125 -8.69 -26.92 -12.19
C ALA A 125 -9.77 -27.42 -13.18
N GLY A 126 -9.52 -28.51 -13.91
CA GLY A 126 -10.38 -28.97 -15.00
C GLY A 126 -10.44 -27.97 -16.17
N ILE A 127 -9.35 -27.22 -16.40
CA ILE A 127 -9.27 -26.14 -17.40
C ILE A 127 -8.18 -26.50 -18.43
N THR A 128 -8.35 -26.07 -19.67
CA THR A 128 -7.31 -26.30 -20.68
C THR A 128 -6.05 -25.44 -20.42
N ARG A 129 -4.87 -26.00 -20.70
CA ARG A 129 -3.58 -25.30 -20.57
C ARG A 129 -3.54 -23.96 -21.33
N SER A 130 -4.27 -23.84 -22.43
CA SER A 130 -4.32 -22.60 -23.23
C SER A 130 -4.97 -21.43 -22.48
N VAL A 131 -5.93 -21.69 -21.59
CA VAL A 131 -6.55 -20.66 -20.74
C VAL A 131 -5.53 -20.11 -19.75
N ILE A 132 -4.74 -20.97 -19.11
CA ILE A 132 -3.65 -20.55 -18.21
C ILE A 132 -2.63 -19.69 -18.96
N VAL A 133 -2.16 -20.15 -20.12
CA VAL A 133 -1.16 -19.42 -20.91
C VAL A 133 -1.69 -18.06 -21.37
N ASN A 134 -2.96 -18.00 -21.78
CA ASN A 134 -3.58 -16.72 -22.17
C ASN A 134 -3.72 -15.75 -21.00
N ALA A 135 -4.15 -16.24 -19.83
CA ALA A 135 -4.25 -15.43 -18.63
C ALA A 135 -2.88 -14.87 -18.20
N LEU A 136 -1.86 -15.73 -18.12
CA LEU A 136 -0.48 -15.32 -17.81
C LEU A 136 0.05 -14.31 -18.83
N ARG A 137 -0.24 -14.51 -20.11
CA ARG A 137 0.14 -13.55 -21.16
C ARG A 137 -0.52 -12.19 -20.95
N LYS A 138 -1.82 -12.13 -20.67
CA LYS A 138 -2.56 -10.88 -20.43
C LYS A 138 -2.02 -10.12 -19.21
N LEU A 139 -1.80 -10.83 -18.10
CA LEU A 139 -1.24 -10.23 -16.89
C LEU A 139 0.21 -9.77 -17.09
N SER A 140 1.03 -10.53 -17.83
CA SER A 140 2.40 -10.14 -18.15
C SER A 140 2.45 -8.95 -19.10
N SER A 141 1.54 -8.88 -20.09
CA SER A 141 1.39 -7.70 -20.97
C SER A 141 0.97 -6.44 -20.22
N ALA A 142 0.24 -6.58 -19.12
CA ALA A 142 -0.12 -5.47 -18.23
C ALA A 142 0.99 -5.11 -17.22
N ASN A 143 2.14 -5.81 -17.27
CA ASN A 143 3.27 -5.64 -16.37
C ASN A 143 2.92 -5.79 -14.87
N VAL A 144 1.90 -6.61 -14.55
CA VAL A 144 1.53 -6.92 -13.16
C VAL A 144 2.16 -8.22 -12.66
N ILE A 145 2.67 -9.05 -13.57
CA ILE A 145 3.45 -10.26 -13.31
C ILE A 145 4.63 -10.38 -14.29
N GLU A 146 5.63 -11.16 -13.91
CA GLU A 146 6.66 -11.69 -14.79
C GLU A 146 6.50 -13.21 -14.91
N SER A 147 6.45 -13.74 -16.12
CA SER A 147 6.35 -15.17 -16.39
C SER A 147 7.48 -15.61 -17.32
N ARG A 148 8.28 -16.59 -16.89
CA ARG A 148 9.39 -17.15 -17.67
C ARG A 148 9.25 -18.66 -17.81
N SER A 149 9.14 -19.14 -19.04
CA SER A 149 9.12 -20.59 -19.32
C SER A 149 10.50 -21.19 -19.06
N LEU A 150 10.55 -22.27 -18.28
CA LEU A 150 11.74 -23.09 -18.03
C LEU A 150 11.59 -24.48 -18.70
N GLY A 151 10.73 -24.57 -19.72
CA GLY A 151 10.45 -25.80 -20.45
C GLY A 151 9.80 -26.85 -19.54
N MET A 152 10.40 -28.04 -19.48
CA MET A 152 9.86 -29.17 -18.70
C MET A 152 9.88 -28.95 -17.19
N LYS A 153 10.71 -28.02 -16.69
CA LYS A 153 10.75 -27.68 -15.26
C LYS A 153 9.53 -26.88 -14.81
N GLY A 154 8.79 -26.30 -15.75
CA GLY A 154 7.62 -25.47 -15.48
C GLY A 154 7.84 -24.00 -15.85
N THR A 155 7.04 -23.13 -15.27
CA THR A 155 7.06 -21.69 -15.49
C THR A 155 7.42 -21.00 -14.19
N TYR A 156 8.46 -20.19 -14.20
CA TYR A 156 8.75 -19.27 -13.12
C TYR A 156 7.78 -18.09 -13.20
N LEU A 157 7.11 -17.79 -12.09
CA LEU A 157 6.18 -16.68 -11.97
C LEU A 157 6.63 -15.78 -10.82
N ARG A 158 6.55 -14.47 -11.04
CA ARG A 158 6.74 -13.45 -10.00
C ARG A 158 5.66 -12.39 -10.12
N ILE A 159 5.03 -12.03 -9.01
CA ILE A 159 4.06 -10.94 -8.93
C ILE A 159 4.84 -9.64 -8.79
N LEU A 160 4.56 -8.68 -9.69
CA LEU A 160 5.20 -7.37 -9.69
C LEU A 160 4.37 -6.34 -8.92
N ASN A 161 3.05 -6.47 -8.99
CA ASN A 161 2.10 -5.53 -8.42
C ASN A 161 1.50 -6.07 -7.12
N ARG A 162 1.72 -5.35 -6.01
CA ARG A 162 1.29 -5.76 -4.66
C ARG A 162 -0.23 -5.83 -4.50
N ARG A 163 -0.97 -5.04 -5.29
CA ARG A 163 -2.44 -4.98 -5.26
C ARG A 163 -3.09 -6.09 -6.10
N LEU A 164 -2.33 -6.86 -6.88
CA LEU A 164 -2.88 -7.85 -7.81
C LEU A 164 -3.68 -8.96 -7.10
N ARG A 165 -3.13 -9.53 -6.02
CA ARG A 165 -3.83 -10.57 -5.22
C ARG A 165 -5.14 -10.03 -4.65
N ALA A 166 -5.11 -8.83 -4.08
CA ALA A 166 -6.29 -8.19 -3.51
C ALA A 166 -7.37 -7.88 -4.56
N GLU A 167 -7.00 -7.39 -5.74
CA GLU A 167 -7.97 -7.14 -6.82
C GLU A 167 -8.51 -8.45 -7.44
N LEU A 168 -7.71 -9.52 -7.52
CA LEU A 168 -8.18 -10.84 -7.97
C LEU A 168 -9.19 -11.43 -6.98
N GLU A 169 -8.92 -11.33 -5.68
CA GLU A 169 -9.79 -11.85 -4.61
C GLU A 169 -11.16 -11.16 -4.58
N ARG A 170 -11.22 -9.86 -4.93
CA ARG A 170 -12.50 -9.14 -5.10
C ARG A 170 -13.37 -9.69 -6.22
N GLN A 171 -12.77 -10.37 -7.19
CA GLN A 171 -13.47 -11.08 -8.27
C GLN A 171 -13.48 -12.60 -8.03
N ARG A 172 -13.34 -13.04 -6.77
CA ARG A 172 -13.30 -14.46 -6.45
C ARG A 172 -14.59 -15.13 -6.87
N TYR A 173 -14.44 -16.14 -7.71
CA TYR A 173 -15.53 -17.03 -8.04
C TYR A 173 -15.42 -18.26 -7.16
N PRO A 174 -16.53 -18.79 -6.64
CA PRO A 174 -16.51 -20.08 -5.98
C PRO A 174 -16.13 -21.14 -7.01
N TYR A 175 -14.98 -21.79 -6.80
CA TYR A 175 -14.60 -23.02 -7.48
C TYR A 175 -14.42 -24.11 -6.41
N PRO A 176 -14.73 -25.37 -6.73
CA PRO A 176 -14.49 -26.47 -5.80
C PRO A 176 -12.99 -26.57 -5.53
N SER A 177 -12.54 -26.12 -4.36
CA SER A 177 -11.19 -26.42 -3.84
C SER A 177 -11.15 -27.87 -3.38
N GLY A 178 -11.18 -28.78 -4.35
CA GLY A 178 -11.18 -30.23 -4.14
C GLY A 178 -9.81 -30.73 -3.68
N ALA A 179 -9.41 -30.42 -2.43
CA ALA A 179 -8.37 -31.17 -1.71
C ALA A 179 -8.33 -30.89 -0.20
N ARG A 180 -8.70 -29.69 0.26
CA ARG A 180 -8.57 -29.32 1.69
C ARG A 180 -9.78 -29.65 2.57
N MET A 181 -10.95 -29.94 1.99
CA MET A 181 -12.15 -30.31 2.76
C MET A 181 -12.32 -31.83 3.01
N MET A 182 -11.61 -32.71 2.31
CA MET A 182 -11.78 -34.17 2.49
C MET A 182 -10.78 -34.84 3.44
N LYS A 183 -9.75 -34.14 3.93
CA LYS A 183 -8.76 -34.72 4.88
C LYS A 183 -9.06 -34.50 6.37
N LYS A 184 -10.23 -33.96 6.73
CA LYS A 184 -10.64 -33.80 8.15
C LYS A 184 -11.67 -34.82 8.65
N GLN A 185 -12.02 -35.81 7.83
CA GLN A 185 -12.86 -36.94 8.24
C GLN A 185 -12.35 -38.22 7.57
N ALA A 186 -11.28 -38.79 8.12
CA ALA A 186 -10.92 -40.19 7.99
C ALA A 186 -10.11 -40.59 9.22
#